data_AF-A0A3G9JXZ4-F1
#
_entry.id   AF-A0A3G9JXZ4-F1
#
_cell.length_a   1.000
_cell.length_b   1.000
_cell.length_c   1.000
_cell.angle_alpha   90.00
_cell.angle_beta   90.00
_cell.angle_gamma   90.00
#
_symmetry.space_group_name_H-M   'P 1'
#
loop_
_entity.id
_entity.type
_entity.pdbx_description
1 polymer ?
#
loop_
_entity_poly.entity_id
_entity_poly.type
_entity_poly.pdbx_seq_one_letter_code
_entity_poly.pdbx_strand_id
1 'polypeptide(L)'
;MDEIVERGELSADLAVVHELARPDETGVQPIYYISDLHIEHQLDLNGKGPDEARALVRAKTDELVESLTSSGGAIILLGDIADDSDLAELFYDELVCSMTSAGARPFSGRNPWIESPVRVDWRVFAVSGNHELWGGGPFDGESVTVARRAFDPYERRRRLHESAELQRKGSYKSRKKGVAPHEESPFGPLMNPLGLLNSTIAVLQNELIVDDVGRWVRCLDEEKILAMDEGELRKCVERSTFSLLGGMGFTGLDHVRGAAAGAYGSTMGPHGRMVLNVTPEQDAEQSMRFRALHDKLVRCAGDLPVIVATHTPMRCWSDGQPNPGWVYLSGHTHINEISLEKGGAAIIADNQVGYMAGPWRFKSFTRRCAYDPFEDWGDGIYEVTGEQYLDFNFGRGISIRPGSSISEEPAITVLKRDGVYMFFVDTPKGPRWLMGGRKRVPQHDIAYYYDRLGEYRRRVEWAFAPYRHALADVAHEVRIIGGAGTIHGCVVDVDFYHHVYLNPFDGTVAPYVAFSMIDKVVYDNIPAMLEGTPYEECCTRAIEDGKLPLLAGSTEDRAIARVPEVVLDTKMYELSRIMRSLQYLFEKGVVRVWNDDVFKLGHDELSALNQAKGTPASLE
;
A
#
# COMPACT_ATOMS: atom_id res chain seq x y z
N MET A 1 -9.60 11.38 43.96
CA MET A 1 -10.53 10.45 43.27
C MET A 1 -10.11 10.57 41.84
N ASP A 2 -9.14 9.73 41.53
CA ASP A 2 -8.02 10.03 40.66
C ASP A 2 -8.31 9.43 39.28
N GLU A 3 -8.36 10.29 38.26
CA GLU A 3 -8.46 9.89 36.86
C GLU A 3 -7.06 9.46 36.38
N ILE A 4 -6.98 8.21 35.94
CA ILE A 4 -5.80 7.62 35.32
C ILE A 4 -5.67 8.24 33.92
N VAL A 5 -4.78 9.22 33.79
CA VAL A 5 -4.18 9.61 32.52
C VAL A 5 -3.02 8.65 32.31
N GLU A 6 -3.21 7.58 31.54
CA GLU A 6 -2.09 6.74 31.11
C GLU A 6 -1.23 7.54 30.11
N ARG A 7 -0.22 8.21 30.65
CA ARG A 7 0.96 8.63 29.88
C ARG A 7 1.80 7.38 29.67
N GLY A 8 1.52 6.64 28.60
CA GLY A 8 2.35 5.50 28.22
C GLY A 8 3.72 5.98 27.77
N GLU A 9 4.77 5.66 28.53
CA GLU A 9 6.12 5.54 27.97
C GLU A 9 6.08 4.39 26.95
N LEU A 10 5.97 4.72 25.67
CA LEU A 10 6.04 3.75 24.58
C LEU A 10 7.44 3.12 24.57
N SER A 11 7.49 1.84 24.95
CA SER A 11 8.68 0.98 24.81
C SER A 11 9.21 1.02 23.38
N ALA A 12 10.51 1.24 23.22
CA ALA A 12 11.19 1.51 21.95
C ALA A 12 11.36 0.30 21.00
N ASP A 13 10.86 -0.90 21.33
CA ASP A 13 11.39 -2.14 20.75
C ASP A 13 10.45 -2.96 19.84
N LEU A 14 9.29 -2.47 19.41
CA LEU A 14 8.40 -3.22 18.49
C LEU A 14 7.87 -2.35 17.34
N ALA A 15 7.78 -2.93 16.14
CA ALA A 15 7.04 -2.32 15.02
C ALA A 15 5.56 -2.22 15.42
N VAL A 16 5.11 -1.01 15.70
CA VAL A 16 3.73 -0.76 16.14
C VAL A 16 2.83 -0.59 14.92
N VAL A 17 1.74 -1.36 14.88
CA VAL A 17 0.68 -1.25 13.88
C VAL A 17 -0.53 -0.64 14.56
N HIS A 18 -0.98 0.52 14.08
CA HIS A 18 -2.21 1.17 14.55
C HIS A 18 -3.41 0.69 13.73
N GLU A 19 -4.31 -0.06 14.35
CA GLU A 19 -5.54 -0.54 13.71
C GLU A 19 -6.60 0.58 13.65
N LEU A 20 -6.63 1.32 12.54
CA LEU A 20 -7.65 2.35 12.29
C LEU A 20 -8.83 1.83 11.45
N ALA A 21 -8.73 0.62 10.90
CA ALA A 21 -9.81 -0.05 10.19
C ALA A 21 -10.69 -0.80 11.19
N ARG A 22 -11.98 -0.97 10.87
CA ARG A 22 -12.84 -1.82 11.73
C ARG A 22 -12.46 -3.30 11.55
N PRO A 23 -12.63 -4.15 12.59
CA PRO A 23 -12.27 -5.57 12.50
C PRO A 23 -12.98 -6.35 11.37
N ASP A 24 -14.12 -5.86 10.89
CA ASP A 24 -14.94 -6.46 9.83
C ASP A 24 -14.65 -5.89 8.42
N GLU A 25 -13.74 -4.92 8.29
CA GLU A 25 -13.43 -4.30 7.00
C GLU A 25 -12.49 -5.16 6.14
N THR A 26 -12.95 -5.49 4.93
CA THR A 26 -12.14 -6.22 3.94
C THR A 26 -11.36 -5.26 3.04
N GLY A 27 -10.17 -5.68 2.56
CA GLY A 27 -9.36 -4.86 1.63
C GLY A 27 -8.52 -3.78 2.32
N VAL A 28 -8.02 -4.11 3.51
CA VAL A 28 -7.18 -3.25 4.32
C VAL A 28 -5.72 -3.35 3.86
N GLN A 29 -5.04 -2.21 3.66
CA GLN A 29 -3.61 -2.16 3.37
C GLN A 29 -2.86 -1.37 4.45
N PRO A 30 -1.63 -1.79 4.82
CA PRO A 30 -0.79 -1.02 5.71
C PRO A 30 -0.20 0.20 4.99
N ILE A 31 -0.17 1.31 5.70
CA ILE A 31 0.51 2.54 5.33
C ILE A 31 1.63 2.74 6.33
N TYR A 32 2.86 2.67 5.84
CA TYR A 32 4.08 2.80 6.63
C TYR A 32 4.54 4.26 6.63
N TYR A 33 5.11 4.71 7.73
CA TYR A 33 5.60 6.09 7.85
C TYR A 33 6.81 6.19 8.77
N ILE A 34 7.63 7.21 8.51
CA ILE A 34 8.78 7.60 9.33
C ILE A 34 9.12 9.08 9.08
N SER A 35 9.73 9.74 10.06
CA SER A 35 10.10 11.15 10.01
C SER A 35 11.38 11.45 10.78
N ASP A 36 11.96 12.63 10.52
CA ASP A 36 13.01 13.25 11.35
C ASP A 36 14.22 12.33 11.51
N LEU A 37 14.74 11.80 10.39
CA LEU A 37 15.88 10.88 10.42
C LEU A 37 17.18 11.60 10.73
N HIS A 38 17.40 12.81 10.20
CA HIS A 38 18.66 13.55 10.34
C HIS A 38 19.90 12.67 10.13
N ILE A 39 20.01 12.07 8.93
CA ILE A 39 20.97 10.99 8.68
C ILE A 39 22.44 11.43 8.87
N GLU A 40 22.74 12.72 8.69
CA GLU A 40 24.03 13.33 9.02
C GLU A 40 24.43 13.15 10.49
N HIS A 41 23.45 13.23 11.39
CA HIS A 41 23.63 13.11 12.83
C HIS A 41 23.55 11.65 13.29
N GLN A 42 22.56 10.89 12.81
CA GLN A 42 22.40 9.47 13.16
C GLN A 42 23.62 8.62 12.79
N LEU A 43 24.27 8.95 11.67
CA LEU A 43 25.35 8.14 11.08
C LEU A 43 26.72 8.80 11.19
N ASP A 44 26.80 9.95 11.85
CA ASP A 44 28.02 10.75 12.01
C ASP A 44 28.75 10.97 10.67
N LEU A 45 28.01 11.47 9.67
CA LEU A 45 28.52 11.55 8.28
C LEU A 45 29.57 12.65 8.07
N ASN A 46 29.74 13.52 9.06
CA ASN A 46 30.68 14.63 9.00
C ASN A 46 32.12 14.15 8.78
N GLY A 47 32.71 14.55 7.66
CA GLY A 47 34.09 14.19 7.29
C GLY A 47 34.25 12.80 6.67
N LYS A 48 33.15 12.05 6.46
CA LYS A 48 33.19 10.76 5.75
C LYS A 48 33.28 10.95 4.24
N GLY A 49 33.95 10.01 3.57
CA GLY A 49 33.99 9.98 2.12
C GLY A 49 32.64 9.54 1.52
N PRO A 50 32.34 9.88 0.24
CA PRO A 50 31.05 9.54 -0.39
C PRO A 50 30.70 8.05 -0.37
N ASP A 51 31.68 7.18 -0.59
CA ASP A 51 31.47 5.72 -0.60
C ASP A 51 31.15 5.17 0.80
N GLU A 52 31.80 5.72 1.83
CA GLU A 52 31.55 5.35 3.23
C GLU A 52 30.16 5.83 3.67
N ALA A 53 29.81 7.08 3.34
CA ALA A 53 28.47 7.61 3.61
C ALA A 53 27.38 6.76 2.95
N ARG A 54 27.55 6.43 1.66
CA ARG A 54 26.61 5.55 0.94
C ARG A 54 26.45 4.19 1.61
N ALA A 55 27.54 3.56 2.05
CA ALA A 55 27.49 2.26 2.69
C ALA A 55 26.74 2.30 4.05
N LEU A 56 26.94 3.36 4.83
CA LEU A 56 26.24 3.57 6.10
C LEU A 56 24.74 3.82 5.88
N VAL A 57 24.40 4.68 4.92
CA VAL A 57 23.00 4.94 4.54
C VAL A 57 22.34 3.66 4.06
N ARG A 58 23.00 2.87 3.19
CA ARG A 58 22.49 1.58 2.71
C ARG A 58 22.16 0.61 3.84
N ALA A 59 23.06 0.44 4.80
CA ALA A 59 22.84 -0.48 5.91
C ALA A 59 21.56 -0.14 6.69
N LYS A 60 21.29 1.16 6.84
CA LYS A 60 20.10 1.66 7.54
C LYS A 60 18.83 1.59 6.68
N THR A 61 18.93 1.76 5.36
CA THR A 61 17.78 1.55 4.48
C THR A 61 17.44 0.07 4.33
N ASP A 62 18.42 -0.83 4.39
CA ASP A 62 18.19 -2.28 4.47
C ASP A 62 17.41 -2.63 5.76
N GLU A 63 17.84 -2.10 6.90
CA GLU A 63 17.14 -2.26 8.19
C GLU A 63 15.68 -1.75 8.13
N LEU A 64 15.44 -0.60 7.50
CA LEU A 64 14.10 -0.07 7.29
C LEU A 64 13.23 -1.02 6.45
N VAL A 65 13.77 -1.55 5.36
CA VAL A 65 13.05 -2.45 4.45
C VAL A 65 12.74 -3.78 5.12
N GLU A 66 13.62 -4.28 5.98
CA GLU A 66 13.38 -5.48 6.81
C GLU A 66 12.21 -5.29 7.81
N SER A 67 11.88 -4.05 8.17
CA SER A 67 10.74 -3.77 9.06
C SER A 67 9.36 -3.83 8.37
N LEU A 68 9.31 -3.98 7.04
CA LEU A 68 8.06 -4.11 6.29
C LEU A 68 7.43 -5.49 6.53
N THR A 69 6.19 -5.52 7.01
CA THR A 69 5.48 -6.77 7.37
C THR A 69 4.51 -7.25 6.30
N SER A 70 4.41 -6.55 5.18
CA SER A 70 3.48 -6.85 4.09
C SER A 70 4.20 -6.93 2.76
N SER A 71 3.63 -7.64 1.79
CA SER A 71 4.16 -7.75 0.44
C SER A 71 3.85 -6.52 -0.44
N GLY A 72 3.13 -5.52 0.08
CA GLY A 72 2.83 -4.27 -0.62
C GLY A 72 2.03 -3.28 0.23
N GLY A 73 2.08 -2.00 -0.14
CA GLY A 73 1.43 -0.92 0.60
C GLY A 73 1.88 0.45 0.13
N ALA A 74 1.72 1.44 1.01
CA ALA A 74 2.27 2.79 0.82
C ALA A 74 3.31 3.09 1.91
N ILE A 75 4.36 3.82 1.56
CA ILE A 75 5.37 4.37 2.47
C ILE A 75 5.29 5.90 2.38
N ILE A 76 5.23 6.59 3.51
CA ILE A 76 5.19 8.05 3.62
C ILE A 76 6.40 8.52 4.44
N LEU A 77 7.27 9.29 3.82
CA LEU A 77 8.44 9.91 4.44
C LEU A 77 8.09 11.35 4.80
N LEU A 78 8.14 11.72 6.09
CA LEU A 78 7.56 12.97 6.60
C LEU A 78 8.58 14.11 6.75
N GLY A 79 9.68 14.09 5.99
CA GLY A 79 10.67 15.16 5.97
C GLY A 79 11.70 15.10 7.09
N ASP A 80 12.63 16.06 7.08
CA ASP A 80 13.83 16.08 7.92
C ASP A 80 14.63 14.77 7.80
N ILE A 81 14.78 14.31 6.56
CA ILE A 81 15.65 13.18 6.23
C ILE A 81 17.11 13.59 6.43
N ALA A 82 17.46 14.78 5.94
CA ALA A 82 18.79 15.36 6.06
C ALA A 82 18.73 16.90 6.11
N ASP A 83 19.81 17.52 6.59
CA ASP A 83 20.04 18.98 6.53
C ASP A 83 20.49 19.48 5.14
N ASP A 84 20.84 18.55 4.25
CA ASP A 84 21.28 18.82 2.90
C ASP A 84 20.54 18.00 1.84
N SER A 85 20.37 18.66 0.69
CA SER A 85 19.60 18.20 -0.45
C SER A 85 20.20 16.95 -1.11
N ASP A 86 21.54 16.92 -1.24
CA ASP A 86 22.24 15.81 -1.89
C ASP A 86 22.24 14.58 -0.97
N LEU A 87 22.27 14.82 0.34
CA LEU A 87 22.24 13.77 1.35
C LEU A 87 20.84 13.13 1.45
N ALA A 88 19.77 13.91 1.36
CA ALA A 88 18.42 13.40 1.23
C ALA A 88 18.24 12.58 -0.07
N GLU A 89 18.79 13.03 -1.20
CA GLU A 89 18.77 12.28 -2.46
C GLU A 89 19.52 10.94 -2.34
N LEU A 90 20.67 10.93 -1.67
CA LEU A 90 21.41 9.69 -1.37
C LEU A 90 20.55 8.70 -0.58
N PHE A 91 19.82 9.17 0.44
CA PHE A 91 18.90 8.31 1.19
C PHE A 91 17.81 7.71 0.30
N TYR A 92 17.17 8.52 -0.54
CA TYR A 92 16.12 8.05 -1.45
C TYR A 92 16.63 7.02 -2.46
N ASP A 93 17.82 7.23 -3.03
CA ASP A 93 18.47 6.28 -3.94
C ASP A 93 18.75 4.94 -3.25
N GLU A 94 19.32 4.99 -2.05
CA GLU A 94 19.65 3.79 -1.28
C GLU A 94 18.40 3.04 -0.81
N LEU A 95 17.34 3.75 -0.40
CA LEU A 95 16.06 3.15 -0.05
C LEU A 95 15.46 2.39 -1.24
N VAL A 96 15.41 3.00 -2.42
CA VAL A 96 14.94 2.33 -3.65
C VAL A 96 15.80 1.11 -3.97
N CYS A 97 17.12 1.17 -3.73
CA CYS A 97 18.00 0.03 -3.96
C CYS A 97 17.74 -1.12 -2.97
N SER A 98 17.62 -0.82 -1.68
CA SER A 98 17.29 -1.79 -0.62
C SER A 98 15.95 -2.46 -0.91
N MET A 99 14.93 -1.66 -1.22
CA MET A 99 13.59 -2.15 -1.61
C MET A 99 13.66 -3.06 -2.84
N THR A 100 14.42 -2.68 -3.87
CA THR A 100 14.58 -3.49 -5.08
C THR A 100 15.28 -4.82 -4.81
N SER A 101 16.27 -4.81 -3.92
CA SER A 101 17.05 -5.99 -3.53
C SER A 101 16.22 -6.97 -2.72
N ALA A 102 15.35 -6.46 -1.85
CA ALA A 102 14.40 -7.25 -1.06
C ALA A 102 13.16 -7.74 -1.85
N GLY A 103 13.08 -7.46 -3.16
CA GLY A 103 11.89 -7.80 -3.97
C GLY A 103 10.68 -6.87 -3.76
N ALA A 104 10.79 -5.88 -2.87
CA ALA A 104 9.81 -4.85 -2.55
C ALA A 104 9.86 -3.66 -3.54
N ARG A 105 9.82 -3.93 -4.85
CA ARG A 105 10.08 -2.87 -5.86
C ARG A 105 9.08 -1.71 -5.78
N PRO A 106 9.53 -0.45 -5.75
CA PRO A 106 8.63 0.70 -5.82
C PRO A 106 8.05 0.91 -7.23
N PHE A 107 6.86 1.53 -7.31
CA PHE A 107 6.06 1.61 -8.54
C PHE A 107 6.76 2.47 -9.61
N SER A 108 7.13 1.82 -10.72
CA SER A 108 7.94 2.45 -11.78
C SER A 108 7.11 3.17 -12.86
N GLY A 109 5.80 3.30 -12.67
CA GLY A 109 4.88 3.87 -13.66
C GLY A 109 4.78 3.07 -14.97
N ARG A 110 5.38 1.87 -15.03
CA ARG A 110 5.21 0.97 -16.18
C ARG A 110 3.90 0.22 -16.01
N ASN A 111 3.25 0.02 -17.15
CA ASN A 111 2.02 -0.75 -17.24
C ASN A 111 2.22 -2.16 -16.62
N PRO A 112 1.57 -2.51 -15.50
CA PRO A 112 1.67 -3.84 -14.88
C PRO A 112 1.30 -4.98 -15.83
N TRP A 113 0.60 -4.65 -16.93
CA TRP A 113 0.08 -5.60 -17.89
C TRP A 113 1.12 -6.11 -18.93
N ILE A 114 2.35 -5.58 -18.96
CA ILE A 114 3.42 -6.08 -19.86
C ILE A 114 4.35 -7.09 -19.13
N GLU A 115 4.44 -7.05 -17.81
CA GLU A 115 5.28 -7.96 -17.01
C GLU A 115 4.56 -8.46 -15.74
N SER A 116 3.78 -9.54 -15.91
CA SER A 116 3.26 -10.46 -14.87
C SER A 116 2.12 -9.95 -13.95
N PRO A 117 1.07 -10.77 -13.66
CA PRO A 117 -0.20 -10.30 -13.06
C PRO A 117 -0.21 -10.17 -11.52
N VAL A 118 0.93 -10.15 -10.84
CA VAL A 118 1.01 -10.29 -9.36
C VAL A 118 1.93 -9.24 -8.70
N ARG A 119 2.35 -8.19 -9.41
CA ARG A 119 3.22 -7.15 -8.82
C ARG A 119 2.39 -6.08 -8.14
N VAL A 120 2.31 -6.12 -6.81
CA VAL A 120 1.92 -4.96 -6.00
C VAL A 120 3.20 -4.14 -5.83
N ASP A 121 3.42 -3.17 -6.72
CA ASP A 121 4.56 -2.27 -6.52
C ASP A 121 4.27 -1.35 -5.32
N TRP A 122 5.30 -1.06 -4.52
CA TRP A 122 5.19 -0.14 -3.39
C TRP A 122 5.01 1.30 -3.86
N ARG A 123 4.08 2.03 -3.24
CA ARG A 123 3.95 3.48 -3.46
C ARG A 123 4.76 4.19 -2.39
N VAL A 124 5.72 5.03 -2.79
CA VAL A 124 6.56 5.77 -1.85
C VAL A 124 6.35 7.25 -2.07
N PHE A 125 5.87 7.92 -1.05
CA PHE A 125 5.61 9.35 -1.00
C PHE A 125 6.55 9.99 0.01
N ALA A 126 7.03 11.19 -0.26
CA ALA A 126 7.80 11.98 0.67
C ALA A 126 7.23 13.40 0.74
N VAL A 127 7.42 14.08 1.85
CA VAL A 127 7.29 15.54 1.95
C VAL A 127 8.62 16.09 2.46
N SER A 128 8.98 17.29 2.05
CA SER A 128 10.19 17.96 2.56
C SER A 128 9.95 18.46 3.98
N GLY A 129 10.96 18.39 4.83
CA GLY A 129 11.02 19.07 6.12
C GLY A 129 11.76 20.39 6.05
N ASN A 130 11.85 21.08 7.19
CA ASN A 130 12.49 22.39 7.24
C ASN A 130 14.02 22.29 7.18
N HIS A 131 14.60 21.16 7.60
CA HIS A 131 16.05 20.96 7.55
C HIS A 131 16.57 20.86 6.11
N GLU A 132 15.79 20.30 5.17
CA GLU A 132 16.18 20.27 3.76
C GLU A 132 16.33 21.69 3.13
N LEU A 133 15.83 22.74 3.80
CA LEU A 133 16.00 24.14 3.37
C LEU A 133 17.24 24.84 3.95
N TRP A 134 18.02 24.19 4.82
CA TRP A 134 19.17 24.82 5.48
C TRP A 134 20.34 25.04 4.51
N GLY A 135 20.60 24.08 3.61
CA GLY A 135 21.69 24.13 2.62
C GLY A 135 21.42 24.95 1.35
N GLY A 136 20.16 25.27 1.03
CA GLY A 136 19.74 25.76 -0.30
C GLY A 136 19.88 27.27 -0.59
N GLY A 137 20.24 28.09 0.41
CA GLY A 137 20.21 29.55 0.28
C GLY A 137 18.79 30.15 0.48
N PRO A 138 18.57 31.44 0.18
CA PRO A 138 17.27 32.08 0.39
C PRO A 138 16.19 31.45 -0.49
N PHE A 139 15.05 31.15 0.13
CA PHE A 139 13.87 30.56 -0.48
C PHE A 139 13.29 31.50 -1.54
N ASP A 140 13.12 30.97 -2.76
CA ASP A 140 12.67 31.74 -3.92
C ASP A 140 11.14 31.67 -4.14
N GLY A 141 10.40 31.01 -3.24
CA GLY A 141 8.94 30.89 -3.32
C GLY A 141 8.42 29.59 -3.96
N GLU A 142 9.28 28.87 -4.68
CA GLU A 142 8.93 27.60 -5.38
C GLU A 142 9.87 26.44 -5.03
N SER A 143 11.06 26.71 -4.48
CA SER A 143 12.11 25.74 -4.18
C SER A 143 11.90 24.94 -2.90
N VAL A 144 10.76 24.26 -2.76
CA VAL A 144 10.60 23.19 -1.75
C VAL A 144 10.94 21.82 -2.34
N THR A 145 11.09 21.72 -3.66
CA THR A 145 11.44 20.48 -4.35
C THR A 145 12.94 20.35 -4.58
N VAL A 146 13.64 19.82 -3.59
CA VAL A 146 14.80 18.97 -3.86
C VAL A 146 14.23 17.60 -4.26
N ALA A 147 14.71 17.03 -5.36
CA ALA A 147 14.22 15.81 -6.02
C ALA A 147 12.94 15.94 -6.89
N ARG A 148 13.20 16.35 -8.14
CA ARG A 148 12.52 15.99 -9.40
C ARG A 148 11.03 15.56 -9.35
N ARG A 149 10.17 16.45 -9.84
CA ARG A 149 8.86 16.13 -10.42
C ARG A 149 8.97 15.08 -11.53
N ALA A 150 8.68 13.83 -11.23
CA ALA A 150 8.25 12.85 -12.24
C ALA A 150 7.34 11.77 -11.63
N PHE A 151 6.14 12.16 -11.22
CA PHE A 151 5.03 11.21 -11.07
C PHE A 151 3.88 11.57 -12.02
N ASP A 152 4.20 11.71 -13.31
CA ASP A 152 3.22 11.57 -14.39
C ASP A 152 3.79 10.62 -15.46
N PRO A 153 3.26 9.38 -15.55
CA PRO A 153 3.63 8.41 -16.59
C PRO A 153 3.40 8.91 -18.02
N TYR A 154 2.52 9.89 -18.23
CA TYR A 154 2.19 10.47 -19.53
C TYR A 154 3.24 11.51 -19.96
N GLU A 155 3.56 12.49 -19.10
CA GLU A 155 4.70 13.39 -19.34
C GLU A 155 6.01 12.64 -19.53
N ARG A 156 6.25 11.59 -18.74
CA ARG A 156 7.43 10.73 -18.89
C ARG A 156 7.51 10.12 -20.29
N ARG A 157 6.39 9.60 -20.80
CA ARG A 157 6.32 8.98 -22.13
C ARG A 157 6.53 10.00 -23.25
N ARG A 158 5.99 11.21 -23.08
CA ARG A 158 6.19 12.34 -23.99
C ARG A 158 7.66 12.77 -24.03
N ARG A 159 8.30 12.98 -22.87
CA ARG A 159 9.73 13.37 -22.78
C ARG A 159 10.67 12.31 -23.36
N LEU A 160 10.37 11.01 -23.16
CA LEU A 160 11.09 9.91 -23.80
C LEU A 160 10.95 9.94 -25.33
N HIS A 161 9.75 10.23 -25.84
CA HIS A 161 9.51 10.37 -27.28
C HIS A 161 10.25 11.57 -27.88
N GLU A 162 10.19 12.73 -27.21
CA GLU A 162 10.88 13.96 -27.62
C GLU A 162 12.41 13.79 -27.58
N SER A 163 12.95 13.12 -26.56
CA SER A 163 14.39 12.80 -26.44
C SER A 163 14.85 11.81 -27.52
N ALA A 164 14.06 10.78 -27.81
CA ALA A 164 14.33 9.83 -28.90
C ALA A 164 14.26 10.51 -30.28
N GLU A 165 13.38 11.50 -30.48
CA GLU A 165 13.35 12.31 -31.70
C GLU A 165 14.58 13.23 -31.83
N LEU A 166 15.04 13.83 -30.73
CA LEU A 166 16.26 14.65 -30.70
C LEU A 166 17.51 13.83 -31.02
N GLN A 167 17.62 12.60 -30.51
CA GLN A 167 18.71 11.67 -30.86
C GLN A 167 18.65 11.22 -32.34
N ARG A 168 17.45 11.00 -32.89
CA ARG A 168 17.27 10.71 -34.32
C ARG A 168 17.66 11.89 -35.23
N LYS A 169 17.41 13.12 -34.79
CA LYS A 169 17.81 14.35 -35.52
C LYS A 169 19.31 14.67 -35.37
N GLY A 170 19.95 14.25 -34.27
CA GLY A 170 21.39 14.41 -34.03
C GLY A 170 22.29 13.46 -34.84
N SER A 171 21.77 12.30 -35.27
CA SER A 171 22.55 11.28 -36.03
C SER A 171 22.82 11.66 -37.50
N TYR A 172 22.37 12.82 -37.98
CA TYR A 172 22.52 13.22 -39.39
C TYR A 172 23.47 14.40 -39.62
N LYS A 173 24.42 14.70 -38.73
CA LYS A 173 25.48 15.68 -39.00
C LYS A 173 26.76 15.37 -38.23
N SER A 174 27.69 14.63 -38.86
CA SER A 174 29.09 15.06 -39.03
C SER A 174 30.01 13.93 -39.53
N ARG A 175 30.43 14.05 -40.79
CA ARG A 175 31.76 13.60 -41.25
C ARG A 175 32.47 14.85 -41.76
N LYS A 176 33.44 15.38 -41.00
CA LYS A 176 34.66 16.02 -41.53
C LYS A 176 35.66 16.32 -40.39
N LYS A 177 36.93 16.10 -40.74
CA LYS A 177 38.16 16.04 -39.91
C LYS A 177 38.64 17.41 -39.38
N GLY A 178 39.39 17.39 -38.27
CA GLY A 178 40.56 18.27 -38.08
C GLY A 178 40.99 18.61 -36.64
N VAL A 179 42.10 17.99 -36.20
CA VAL A 179 43.21 18.52 -35.34
C VAL A 179 42.97 18.86 -33.83
N ALA A 180 43.87 18.37 -32.97
CA ALA A 180 44.03 18.68 -31.52
C ALA A 180 45.24 19.64 -31.28
N PRO A 181 45.38 20.32 -30.12
CA PRO A 181 45.92 19.69 -28.89
C PRO A 181 45.33 20.15 -27.53
N HIS A 182 45.77 19.45 -26.47
CA HIS A 182 45.41 19.44 -25.04
C HIS A 182 45.72 20.70 -24.20
N GLU A 183 44.94 20.91 -23.12
CA GLU A 183 45.42 21.13 -21.72
C GLU A 183 44.26 20.89 -20.70
N GLU A 184 44.61 20.55 -19.45
CA GLU A 184 43.91 19.65 -18.50
C GLU A 184 42.86 20.27 -17.55
N SER A 185 41.92 19.42 -17.09
CA SER A 185 41.35 19.43 -15.72
C SER A 185 41.27 17.97 -15.22
N PRO A 186 41.68 17.63 -13.98
CA PRO A 186 41.79 16.24 -13.52
C PRO A 186 40.48 15.61 -13.05
N PHE A 187 39.36 16.35 -13.04
CA PHE A 187 38.04 15.82 -12.75
C PHE A 187 37.13 16.04 -13.95
N GLY A 188 37.17 15.10 -14.90
CA GLY A 188 36.13 15.02 -15.92
C GLY A 188 34.83 14.52 -15.27
N PRO A 189 33.66 15.07 -15.63
CA PRO A 189 32.42 14.44 -15.26
C PRO A 189 32.35 13.12 -16.02
N LEU A 190 32.24 12.01 -15.29
CA LEU A 190 31.65 10.77 -15.81
C LEU A 190 30.19 11.07 -16.15
N MET A 191 29.98 11.78 -17.25
CA MET A 191 28.69 12.00 -17.88
C MET A 191 28.18 10.65 -18.34
N ASN A 192 27.29 10.08 -17.54
CA ASN A 192 26.43 8.99 -17.96
C ASN A 192 25.60 9.49 -19.16
N PRO A 193 25.79 8.99 -20.40
CA PRO A 193 25.13 9.54 -21.60
C PRO A 193 23.64 9.21 -21.72
N LEU A 194 23.02 8.75 -20.63
CA LEU A 194 21.61 8.42 -20.50
C LEU A 194 21.09 9.01 -19.18
N GLY A 195 21.07 10.35 -19.09
CA GLY A 195 20.59 11.11 -17.94
C GLY A 195 19.08 10.99 -17.71
N LEU A 196 18.62 9.80 -17.33
CA LEU A 196 17.26 9.48 -16.88
C LEU A 196 17.38 8.62 -15.60
N LEU A 197 17.76 9.25 -14.49
CA LEU A 197 17.41 8.71 -13.17
C LEU A 197 15.89 8.86 -13.03
N ASN A 198 15.24 7.71 -13.02
CA ASN A 198 13.80 7.48 -12.84
C ASN A 198 13.47 7.68 -11.36
N SER A 199 12.77 8.75 -10.96
CA SER A 199 12.34 8.88 -9.56
C SER A 199 11.16 7.94 -9.29
N THR A 200 11.38 6.96 -8.41
CA THR A 200 10.36 5.98 -7.96
C THR A 200 9.64 6.42 -6.69
N ILE A 201 10.10 7.51 -6.07
CA ILE A 201 9.52 8.19 -4.92
C ILE A 201 8.90 9.51 -5.40
N ALA A 202 7.69 9.83 -4.94
CA ALA A 202 7.02 11.09 -5.21
C ALA A 202 7.18 12.06 -4.02
N VAL A 203 7.99 13.11 -4.19
CA VAL A 203 8.09 14.19 -3.20
C VAL A 203 6.97 15.19 -3.45
N LEU A 204 6.08 15.33 -2.48
CA LEU A 204 4.86 16.11 -2.56
C LEU A 204 5.07 17.50 -1.93
N GLN A 205 4.63 18.53 -2.65
CA GLN A 205 4.52 19.88 -2.11
C GLN A 205 3.23 20.52 -2.60
N ASN A 206 2.25 20.66 -1.70
CA ASN A 206 0.92 21.19 -2.01
C ASN A 206 0.21 20.35 -3.10
N GLU A 207 0.37 19.04 -3.03
CA GLU A 207 -0.13 18.09 -4.01
C GLU A 207 -1.08 17.08 -3.36
N LEU A 208 -2.15 16.74 -4.08
CA LEU A 208 -3.10 15.70 -3.71
C LEU A 208 -2.89 14.49 -4.62
N ILE A 209 -2.50 13.38 -4.01
CA ILE A 209 -2.47 12.09 -4.62
C ILE A 209 -3.85 11.44 -4.47
N VAL A 210 -4.43 11.02 -5.60
CA VAL A 210 -5.59 10.13 -5.64
C VAL A 210 -5.31 8.96 -6.55
N ASP A 211 -5.49 7.74 -6.05
CA ASP A 211 -5.48 6.56 -6.89
C ASP A 211 -6.68 6.55 -7.83
N ASP A 212 -6.43 6.38 -9.12
CA ASP A 212 -7.46 6.07 -10.12
C ASP A 212 -7.53 4.56 -10.31
N VAL A 213 -8.58 3.98 -9.72
CA VAL A 213 -9.25 2.74 -10.13
C VAL A 213 -8.30 1.70 -10.74
N GLY A 214 -7.41 1.17 -9.90
CA GLY A 214 -6.56 0.01 -10.22
C GLY A 214 -5.54 0.20 -11.35
N ARG A 215 -5.21 1.43 -11.76
CA ARG A 215 -4.29 1.66 -12.89
C ARG A 215 -3.31 2.84 -12.75
N TRP A 216 -3.71 3.99 -12.20
CA TRP A 216 -2.87 5.20 -12.23
C TRP A 216 -3.00 6.04 -10.98
N VAL A 217 -1.88 6.38 -10.34
CA VAL A 217 -1.85 7.43 -9.31
C VAL A 217 -1.97 8.78 -10.02
N ARG A 218 -3.04 9.55 -9.75
CA ARG A 218 -3.17 10.94 -10.21
C ARG A 218 -2.59 11.86 -9.15
N CYS A 219 -1.67 12.72 -9.58
CA CYS A 219 -1.19 13.84 -8.78
C CYS A 219 -1.89 15.13 -9.25
N LEU A 220 -2.66 15.74 -8.37
CA LEU A 220 -3.26 17.06 -8.57
C LEU A 220 -2.38 18.07 -7.83
N ASP A 221 -1.80 19.01 -8.57
CA ASP A 221 -1.05 20.12 -8.00
C ASP A 221 -1.98 21.19 -7.41
N GLU A 222 -1.39 22.13 -6.66
CA GLU A 222 -2.08 23.22 -5.98
C GLU A 222 -3.04 23.98 -6.90
N GLU A 223 -2.59 24.37 -8.09
CA GLU A 223 -3.39 25.11 -9.06
C GLU A 223 -4.61 24.30 -9.51
N LYS A 224 -4.41 23.02 -9.85
CA LYS A 224 -5.51 22.12 -10.23
C LYS A 224 -6.49 21.93 -9.10
N ILE A 225 -6.02 21.67 -7.88
CA ILE A 225 -6.90 21.48 -6.72
C ILE A 225 -7.75 22.73 -6.52
N LEU A 226 -7.15 23.92 -6.53
CA LEU A 226 -7.86 25.19 -6.29
C LEU A 226 -8.79 25.58 -7.44
N ALA A 227 -8.45 25.27 -8.70
CA ALA A 227 -9.28 25.60 -9.86
C ALA A 227 -10.43 24.62 -10.13
N MET A 228 -10.30 23.35 -9.72
CA MET A 228 -11.29 22.29 -10.00
C MET A 228 -12.64 22.56 -9.32
N ASP A 229 -13.74 22.20 -9.97
CA ASP A 229 -15.08 22.27 -9.36
C ASP A 229 -15.18 21.34 -8.13
N GLU A 230 -15.94 21.74 -7.11
CA GLU A 230 -16.04 20.99 -5.86
C GLU A 230 -16.64 19.58 -6.08
N GLY A 231 -17.60 19.44 -7.00
CA GLY A 231 -18.20 18.14 -7.34
C GLY A 231 -17.26 17.25 -8.14
N GLU A 232 -16.41 17.83 -9.01
CA GLU A 232 -15.38 17.09 -9.74
C GLU A 232 -14.26 16.61 -8.81
N LEU A 233 -13.81 17.47 -7.90
CA LEU A 233 -12.79 17.14 -6.90
C LEU A 233 -13.32 16.05 -5.94
N ARG A 234 -14.57 16.16 -5.49
CA ARG A 234 -15.23 15.12 -4.69
C ARG A 234 -15.20 13.77 -5.41
N LYS A 235 -15.59 13.71 -6.68
CA LYS A 235 -15.58 12.47 -7.47
C LYS A 235 -14.19 11.86 -7.62
N CYS A 236 -13.13 12.67 -7.65
CA CYS A 236 -11.76 12.18 -7.66
C CYS A 236 -11.42 11.44 -6.37
N VAL A 237 -11.82 12.00 -5.22
CA VAL A 237 -11.58 11.39 -3.89
C VAL A 237 -12.48 10.16 -3.68
N GLU A 238 -13.75 10.25 -4.07
CA GLU A 238 -14.74 9.17 -3.90
C GLU A 238 -14.37 7.88 -4.63
N ARG A 239 -13.78 8.00 -5.83
CA ARG A 239 -13.31 6.86 -6.63
C ARG A 239 -11.91 6.40 -6.24
N SER A 240 -11.33 7.00 -5.21
CA SER A 240 -9.99 6.72 -4.78
C SER A 240 -9.97 5.71 -3.63
N THR A 241 -9.14 4.68 -3.78
CA THR A 241 -8.84 3.74 -2.68
C THR A 241 -7.73 4.28 -1.76
N PHE A 242 -7.07 5.37 -2.15
CA PHE A 242 -5.99 6.02 -1.41
C PHE A 242 -5.90 7.50 -1.80
N SER A 243 -6.23 8.39 -0.86
CA SER A 243 -6.14 9.84 -1.01
C SER A 243 -5.16 10.43 0.01
N LEU A 244 -4.12 11.11 -0.47
CA LEU A 244 -3.03 11.68 0.33
C LEU A 244 -2.77 13.13 -0.12
N LEU A 245 -3.06 14.09 0.76
CA LEU A 245 -2.63 15.48 0.61
C LEU A 245 -1.25 15.63 1.27
N GLY A 246 -0.24 16.05 0.51
CA GLY A 246 1.15 16.14 0.98
C GLY A 246 1.78 17.53 0.79
N GLY A 247 2.57 17.96 1.77
CA GLY A 247 3.45 19.13 1.66
C GLY A 247 4.24 19.37 2.94
N MET A 248 5.15 20.35 2.98
CA MET A 248 5.91 20.64 4.21
C MET A 248 5.01 21.09 5.38
N GLY A 249 3.91 21.77 5.09
CA GLY A 249 3.03 22.36 6.10
C GLY A 249 3.52 23.71 6.62
N PHE A 250 4.82 24.03 6.61
CA PHE A 250 5.36 25.31 7.09
C PHE A 250 4.93 25.68 8.54
N THR A 251 5.37 26.82 9.07
CA THR A 251 5.23 27.21 10.49
C THR A 251 4.61 28.59 10.70
N GLY A 252 3.85 29.10 9.74
CA GLY A 252 3.35 30.48 9.73
C GLY A 252 2.45 30.86 10.91
N LEU A 253 1.87 29.88 11.62
CA LEU A 253 1.10 30.10 12.87
C LEU A 253 1.89 29.76 14.14
N ASP A 254 3.10 29.21 14.04
CA ASP A 254 3.95 28.90 15.18
C ASP A 254 4.84 30.10 15.54
N HIS A 255 4.38 30.90 16.51
CA HIS A 255 5.10 32.07 16.98
C HIS A 255 6.33 31.74 17.85
N VAL A 256 6.51 30.49 18.26
CA VAL A 256 7.60 30.06 19.17
C VAL A 256 8.74 29.42 18.38
N ARG A 257 8.40 28.61 17.37
CA ARG A 257 9.35 27.81 16.58
C ARG A 257 9.28 28.11 15.08
N GLY A 258 8.64 29.21 14.67
CA GLY A 258 8.51 29.56 13.25
C GLY A 258 9.75 30.20 12.62
N ALA A 259 9.61 30.73 11.40
CA ALA A 259 10.72 31.30 10.63
C ALA A 259 11.52 32.38 11.38
N ALA A 260 10.88 33.24 12.17
CA ALA A 260 11.55 34.27 12.96
C ALA A 260 12.49 33.69 14.04
N ALA A 261 12.23 32.46 14.48
CA ALA A 261 13.06 31.72 15.42
C ALA A 261 14.16 30.89 14.73
N GLY A 262 14.23 30.92 13.39
CA GLY A 262 15.28 30.26 12.61
C GLY A 262 14.98 28.81 12.22
N ALA A 263 13.71 28.37 12.24
CA ALA A 263 13.32 26.99 11.87
C ALA A 263 13.90 26.52 10.52
N TYR A 264 14.04 27.42 9.56
CA TYR A 264 14.50 27.11 8.19
C TYR A 264 15.99 27.37 7.97
N GLY A 265 16.74 27.68 9.03
CA GLY A 265 18.14 28.05 8.93
C GLY A 265 18.36 29.45 8.35
N SER A 266 19.64 29.79 8.19
CA SER A 266 20.07 31.08 7.66
C SER A 266 21.37 30.95 6.87
N THR A 267 21.49 31.71 5.79
CA THR A 267 22.67 31.72 4.92
C THR A 267 23.34 33.08 4.85
N MET A 268 24.59 33.09 4.40
CA MET A 268 25.38 34.32 4.26
C MET A 268 24.87 35.12 3.07
N GLY A 269 24.19 36.22 3.34
CA GLY A 269 23.69 37.14 2.34
C GLY A 269 24.74 38.10 1.79
N PRO A 270 24.35 38.94 0.81
CA PRO A 270 25.21 39.98 0.27
C PRO A 270 25.75 40.89 1.39
N HIS A 271 27.03 41.25 1.34
CA HIS A 271 27.72 42.09 2.34
C HIS A 271 27.99 41.41 3.70
N GLY A 272 27.94 40.07 3.77
CA GLY A 272 28.37 39.32 4.94
C GLY A 272 27.38 39.31 6.11
N ARG A 273 26.09 39.58 5.84
CA ARG A 273 25.02 39.52 6.84
C ARG A 273 24.28 38.19 6.75
N MET A 274 23.95 37.60 7.90
CA MET A 274 23.07 36.43 7.95
C MET A 274 21.65 36.81 7.53
N VAL A 275 21.10 36.04 6.59
CA VAL A 275 19.75 36.20 6.04
C VAL A 275 19.01 34.89 6.31
N LEU A 276 17.80 34.98 6.83
CA LEU A 276 16.93 33.81 7.01
C LEU A 276 16.67 33.18 5.65
N ASN A 277 16.73 31.85 5.57
CA ASN A 277 16.44 31.17 4.32
C ASN A 277 14.96 31.35 3.95
N VAL A 278 14.06 31.34 4.94
CA VAL A 278 12.63 31.66 4.76
C VAL A 278 12.29 32.83 5.68
N THR A 279 11.67 33.89 5.15
CA THR A 279 11.20 35.01 5.98
C THR A 279 9.87 34.68 6.67
N PRO A 280 9.52 35.37 7.78
CA PRO A 280 8.21 35.19 8.42
C PRO A 280 7.02 35.41 7.47
N GLU A 281 7.15 36.34 6.52
CA GLU A 281 6.12 36.61 5.53
C GLU A 281 5.97 35.45 4.53
N GLN A 282 7.10 34.90 4.05
CA GLN A 282 7.09 33.74 3.17
C GLN A 282 6.53 32.50 3.88
N ASP A 283 6.92 32.28 5.14
CA ASP A 283 6.42 31.18 5.98
C ASP A 283 4.90 31.25 6.17
N ALA A 284 4.39 32.45 6.50
CA ALA A 284 2.95 32.71 6.60
C ALA A 284 2.23 32.48 5.27
N GLU A 285 2.79 32.94 4.15
CA GLU A 285 2.22 32.74 2.82
C GLU A 285 2.13 31.26 2.44
N GLN A 286 3.20 30.49 2.63
CA GLN A 286 3.23 29.07 2.30
C GLN A 286 2.29 28.25 3.19
N SER A 287 2.20 28.60 4.47
CA SER A 287 1.24 27.98 5.40
C SER A 287 -0.21 28.23 4.96
N MET A 288 -0.53 29.46 4.53
CA MET A 288 -1.86 29.79 4.00
C MET A 288 -2.19 29.03 2.72
N ARG A 289 -1.21 28.81 1.83
CA ARG A 289 -1.40 28.04 0.61
C ARG A 289 -1.78 26.59 0.90
N PHE A 290 -1.05 25.92 1.79
CA PHE A 290 -1.40 24.54 2.18
C PHE A 290 -2.77 24.48 2.89
N ARG A 291 -3.04 25.43 3.79
CA ARG A 291 -4.35 25.54 4.46
C ARG A 291 -5.49 25.69 3.44
N ALA A 292 -5.32 26.48 2.39
CA ALA A 292 -6.37 26.66 1.37
C ALA A 292 -6.74 25.34 0.67
N LEU A 293 -5.76 24.47 0.43
CA LEU A 293 -5.98 23.13 -0.12
C LEU A 293 -6.75 22.23 0.85
N HIS A 294 -6.28 22.18 2.10
CA HIS A 294 -6.95 21.44 3.17
C HIS A 294 -8.41 21.87 3.32
N ASP A 295 -8.65 23.17 3.48
CA ASP A 295 -9.99 23.71 3.71
C ASP A 295 -10.91 23.47 2.51
N LYS A 296 -10.36 23.46 1.28
CA LYS A 296 -11.12 23.09 0.08
C LYS A 296 -11.53 21.61 0.12
N LEU A 297 -10.61 20.71 0.46
CA LEU A 297 -10.92 19.28 0.54
C LEU A 297 -11.93 18.97 1.65
N VAL A 298 -11.85 19.64 2.80
CA VAL A 298 -12.86 19.50 3.86
C VAL A 298 -14.25 19.88 3.35
N ARG A 299 -14.37 20.97 2.60
CA ARG A 299 -15.67 21.37 2.00
C ARG A 299 -16.19 20.37 0.96
N CYS A 300 -15.30 19.81 0.13
CA CYS A 300 -15.69 18.94 -0.99
C CYS A 300 -15.95 17.48 -0.57
N ALA A 301 -15.12 16.97 0.35
CA ALA A 301 -14.92 15.56 0.63
C ALA A 301 -14.65 15.29 2.12
N GLY A 302 -15.13 16.15 3.03
CA GLY A 302 -14.91 16.02 4.48
C GLY A 302 -15.52 14.74 5.10
N ASP A 303 -16.50 14.13 4.45
CA ASP A 303 -17.08 12.84 4.81
C ASP A 303 -16.29 11.64 4.22
N LEU A 304 -15.37 11.90 3.29
CA LEU A 304 -14.58 10.89 2.63
C LEU A 304 -13.20 10.73 3.28
N PRO A 305 -12.60 9.54 3.22
CA PRO A 305 -11.34 9.25 3.86
C PRO A 305 -10.13 9.91 3.17
N VAL A 306 -9.52 10.94 3.80
CA VAL A 306 -8.23 11.55 3.35
C VAL A 306 -7.12 11.38 4.38
N ILE A 307 -5.88 11.26 3.92
CA ILE A 307 -4.66 11.35 4.73
C ILE A 307 -4.02 12.71 4.44
N VAL A 308 -3.66 13.45 5.48
CA VAL A 308 -2.92 14.70 5.40
C VAL A 308 -1.54 14.44 5.96
N ALA A 309 -0.52 14.49 5.11
CA ALA A 309 0.88 14.32 5.50
C ALA A 309 1.60 15.66 5.39
N THR A 310 1.99 16.22 6.53
CA THR A 310 2.84 17.40 6.57
C THR A 310 4.06 17.17 7.40
N HIS A 311 5.20 17.79 7.09
CA HIS A 311 6.32 17.71 8.01
C HIS A 311 5.97 18.38 9.34
N THR A 312 5.40 19.59 9.31
CA THR A 312 4.98 20.29 10.52
C THR A 312 3.57 19.88 10.97
N PRO A 313 3.27 19.87 12.28
CA PRO A 313 1.93 19.58 12.79
C PRO A 313 0.86 20.56 12.28
N MET A 314 -0.39 20.12 12.17
CA MET A 314 -1.50 20.96 11.65
C MET A 314 -1.62 22.33 12.32
N ARG A 315 -1.40 22.40 13.64
CA ARG A 315 -1.42 23.65 14.42
C ARG A 315 -0.42 24.72 13.95
N CYS A 316 0.60 24.33 13.19
CA CYS A 316 1.62 25.23 12.66
C CYS A 316 1.13 26.01 11.42
N TRP A 317 0.08 25.52 10.74
CA TRP A 317 -0.41 26.09 9.47
C TRP A 317 -1.92 26.26 9.38
N SER A 318 -2.69 25.68 10.30
CA SER A 318 -4.13 25.91 10.44
C SER A 318 -4.52 26.17 11.89
N ASP A 319 -5.45 27.09 12.09
CA ASP A 319 -6.16 27.35 13.36
C ASP A 319 -7.48 26.57 13.46
N GLY A 320 -7.81 25.80 12.42
CA GLY A 320 -9.00 24.96 12.35
C GLY A 320 -8.89 23.69 13.18
N GLN A 321 -10.00 22.99 13.32
CA GLN A 321 -10.02 21.66 13.94
C GLN A 321 -9.68 20.58 12.90
N PRO A 322 -8.99 19.49 13.29
CA PRO A 322 -8.84 18.32 12.46
C PRO A 322 -10.19 17.78 11.99
N ASN A 323 -10.29 17.39 10.72
CA ASN A 323 -11.53 16.89 10.14
C ASN A 323 -11.80 15.44 10.62
N PRO A 324 -13.00 15.16 11.17
CA PRO A 324 -13.44 13.80 11.53
C PRO A 324 -13.17 12.73 10.47
N GLY A 325 -12.65 11.57 10.88
CA GLY A 325 -12.39 10.43 9.99
C GLY A 325 -11.16 10.55 9.09
N TRP A 326 -10.43 11.66 9.18
CA TRP A 326 -9.15 11.86 8.49
C TRP A 326 -7.97 11.46 9.39
N VAL A 327 -6.84 11.17 8.74
CA VAL A 327 -5.57 10.89 9.40
C VAL A 327 -4.62 12.04 9.13
N TYR A 328 -4.03 12.62 10.17
CA TYR A 328 -3.02 13.67 10.10
C TYR A 328 -1.69 13.11 10.56
N LEU A 329 -0.72 13.07 9.64
CA LEU A 329 0.64 12.60 9.87
C LEU A 329 1.59 13.79 9.93
N SER A 330 2.44 13.83 10.96
CA SER A 330 3.49 14.86 11.05
C SER A 330 4.74 14.45 11.81
N GLY A 331 5.81 15.21 11.58
CA GLY A 331 7.09 15.15 12.29
C GLY A 331 7.42 16.45 13.03
N HIS A 332 8.66 16.93 12.86
CA HIS A 332 9.19 18.25 13.22
C HIS A 332 9.43 18.51 14.72
N THR A 333 8.63 17.90 15.59
CA THR A 333 8.64 18.22 17.02
C THR A 333 9.67 17.42 17.81
N HIS A 334 10.16 16.32 17.23
CA HIS A 334 10.88 15.22 17.88
C HIS A 334 10.15 14.64 19.10
N ILE A 335 8.83 14.83 19.18
CA ILE A 335 7.99 14.35 20.28
C ILE A 335 6.99 13.36 19.69
N ASN A 336 7.17 12.09 20.02
CA ASN A 336 6.26 11.05 19.56
C ASN A 336 4.90 11.15 20.26
N GLU A 337 3.85 11.43 19.48
CA GLU A 337 2.47 11.53 19.96
C GLU A 337 1.49 10.79 19.05
N ILE A 338 0.45 10.21 19.66
CA ILE A 338 -0.72 9.71 18.96
C ILE A 338 -1.97 10.16 19.72
N SER A 339 -2.95 10.71 19.01
CA SER A 339 -4.24 11.05 19.60
C SER A 339 -5.38 10.72 18.65
N LEU A 340 -6.48 10.25 19.23
CA LEU A 340 -7.76 10.14 18.54
C LEU A 340 -8.66 11.24 19.10
N GLU A 341 -8.96 12.24 18.28
CA GLU A 341 -9.82 13.35 18.68
C GLU A 341 -11.25 12.88 18.94
N LYS A 342 -12.00 13.60 19.78
CA LYS A 342 -13.40 13.27 20.12
C LYS A 342 -14.33 13.21 18.89
N GLY A 343 -13.90 13.74 17.75
CA GLY A 343 -14.58 13.67 16.45
C GLY A 343 -14.14 12.52 15.54
N GLY A 344 -13.19 11.67 15.95
CA GLY A 344 -12.71 10.53 15.15
C GLY A 344 -11.60 10.86 14.14
N ALA A 345 -10.96 12.02 14.24
CA ALA A 345 -9.73 12.31 13.52
C ALA A 345 -8.54 11.66 14.25
N ALA A 346 -7.64 11.02 13.51
CA ALA A 346 -6.41 10.44 14.07
C ALA A 346 -5.22 11.36 13.81
N ILE A 347 -4.52 11.75 14.86
CA ILE A 347 -3.26 12.50 14.79
C ILE A 347 -2.13 11.53 15.12
N ILE A 348 -1.19 11.35 14.20
CA ILE A 348 -0.08 10.40 14.32
C ILE A 348 1.23 11.14 14.04
N ALA A 349 2.09 11.17 15.05
CA ALA A 349 3.44 11.72 14.96
C ALA A 349 4.41 10.88 15.79
N ASP A 350 4.19 9.56 15.90
CA ASP A 350 4.90 8.70 16.85
C ASP A 350 6.10 7.95 16.26
N ASN A 351 6.61 8.37 15.08
CA ASN A 351 7.80 7.79 14.46
C ASN A 351 8.83 8.87 14.01
N GLN A 352 9.07 9.84 14.88
CA GLN A 352 10.14 10.84 14.74
C GLN A 352 11.42 10.26 15.37
N VAL A 353 12.42 9.96 14.55
CA VAL A 353 13.65 9.29 15.01
C VAL A 353 14.57 10.25 15.78
N GLY A 354 14.67 11.49 15.32
CA GLY A 354 15.49 12.54 15.90
C GLY A 354 17.00 12.31 15.68
N TYR A 355 17.82 12.97 16.49
CA TYR A 355 19.27 13.07 16.28
C TYR A 355 20.11 11.94 16.87
N MET A 356 19.52 11.11 17.75
CA MET A 356 20.27 10.12 18.53
C MET A 356 20.32 8.78 17.81
N ALA A 357 21.52 8.30 17.49
CA ALA A 357 21.75 7.03 16.81
C ALA A 357 20.91 5.89 17.40
N GLY A 358 20.14 5.21 16.56
CA GLY A 358 19.26 4.12 16.98
C GLY A 358 18.78 3.25 15.81
N PRO A 359 18.01 2.19 16.09
CA PRO A 359 17.41 1.37 15.06
C PRO A 359 16.37 2.17 14.25
N TRP A 360 16.25 1.88 12.96
CA TRP A 360 15.26 2.51 12.08
C TRP A 360 14.20 1.49 11.69
N ARG A 361 12.95 1.77 12.02
CA ARG A 361 11.82 0.91 11.67
C ARG A 361 10.65 1.76 11.20
N PHE A 362 9.93 1.28 10.21
CA PHE A 362 8.62 1.84 9.89
C PHE A 362 7.63 1.48 10.99
N LYS A 363 6.86 2.48 11.43
CA LYS A 363 5.55 2.24 12.04
C LYS A 363 4.51 2.24 10.95
N SER A 364 3.34 1.67 11.23
CA SER A 364 2.27 1.63 10.25
C SER A 364 0.90 1.81 10.87
N PHE A 365 -0.05 2.21 10.04
CA PHE A 365 -1.47 2.13 10.36
C PHE A 365 -2.22 1.48 9.20
N THR A 366 -3.37 0.89 9.50
CA THR A 366 -4.18 0.18 8.52
C THR A 366 -5.43 0.96 8.15
N ARG A 367 -5.81 0.95 6.87
CA ARG A 367 -7.05 1.59 6.41
C ARG A 367 -7.78 0.74 5.37
N ARG A 368 -9.11 0.85 5.32
CA ARG A 368 -9.91 0.32 4.20
C ARG A 368 -9.50 1.03 2.90
N CYS A 369 -8.99 0.24 1.95
CA CYS A 369 -8.59 0.68 0.61
C CYS A 369 -9.53 0.09 -0.46
N ALA A 370 -10.84 0.07 -0.17
CA ALA A 370 -11.85 -0.48 -1.08
C ALA A 370 -13.13 0.35 -1.05
N TYR A 371 -13.67 0.65 -2.24
CA TYR A 371 -14.97 1.30 -2.43
C TYR A 371 -15.89 0.42 -3.27
N ASP A 372 -17.19 0.71 -3.22
CA ASP A 372 -18.20 0.05 -4.02
C ASP A 372 -19.07 1.10 -4.72
N PRO A 373 -18.99 1.23 -6.06
CA PRO A 373 -19.79 2.21 -6.80
C PRO A 373 -21.29 1.93 -6.76
N PHE A 374 -21.71 0.77 -6.25
CA PHE A 374 -23.10 0.36 -6.12
C PHE A 374 -23.56 0.29 -4.65
N GLU A 375 -22.77 0.78 -3.69
CA GLU A 375 -23.03 0.65 -2.25
C GLU A 375 -24.41 1.19 -1.86
N ASP A 376 -24.76 2.37 -2.37
CA ASP A 376 -26.03 3.06 -2.09
C ASP A 376 -27.24 2.49 -2.83
N TRP A 377 -27.04 1.54 -3.74
CA TRP A 377 -28.16 0.95 -4.49
C TRP A 377 -28.98 0.05 -3.57
N GLY A 378 -30.30 -0.01 -3.76
CA GLY A 378 -31.10 -1.02 -3.08
C GLY A 378 -30.73 -2.44 -3.52
N ASP A 379 -31.33 -3.44 -2.88
CA ASP A 379 -31.35 -4.79 -3.44
C ASP A 379 -32.16 -4.79 -4.74
N GLY A 380 -31.61 -5.39 -5.79
CA GLY A 380 -32.22 -5.37 -7.11
C GLY A 380 -31.38 -5.98 -8.22
N ILE A 381 -31.97 -5.96 -9.41
CA ILE A 381 -31.34 -6.35 -10.66
C ILE A 381 -31.20 -5.08 -11.49
N TYR A 382 -29.97 -4.70 -11.80
CA TYR A 382 -29.66 -3.45 -12.49
C TYR A 382 -28.90 -3.71 -13.79
N GLU A 383 -28.95 -2.75 -14.70
CA GLU A 383 -28.12 -2.73 -15.90
C GLU A 383 -27.00 -1.71 -15.71
N VAL A 384 -25.76 -2.13 -15.96
CA VAL A 384 -24.55 -1.30 -15.85
C VAL A 384 -23.70 -1.42 -17.11
N THR A 385 -22.86 -0.42 -17.37
CA THR A 385 -21.92 -0.47 -18.49
C THR A 385 -20.72 -1.36 -18.17
N GLY A 386 -19.98 -1.77 -19.22
CA GLY A 386 -18.67 -2.41 -19.07
C GLY A 386 -17.68 -1.60 -18.21
N GLU A 387 -17.73 -0.28 -18.29
CA GLU A 387 -16.90 0.62 -17.47
C GLU A 387 -17.30 0.59 -15.99
N GLN A 388 -18.59 0.63 -15.67
CA GLN A 388 -19.08 0.53 -14.29
C GLN A 388 -18.76 -0.84 -13.66
N TYR A 389 -18.85 -1.92 -14.44
CA TYR A 389 -18.40 -3.24 -13.99
C TYR A 389 -16.90 -3.25 -13.68
N LEU A 390 -16.08 -2.63 -14.53
CA LEU A 390 -14.64 -2.49 -14.27
C LEU A 390 -14.40 -1.67 -13.00
N ASP A 391 -15.04 -0.50 -12.87
CA ASP A 391 -14.96 0.39 -11.71
C ASP A 391 -15.29 -0.35 -10.40
N PHE A 392 -16.36 -1.16 -10.39
CA PHE A 392 -16.70 -2.02 -9.25
C PHE A 392 -15.61 -3.03 -8.92
N ASN A 393 -15.11 -3.77 -9.91
CA ASN A 393 -14.07 -4.77 -9.64
C ASN A 393 -12.80 -4.10 -9.12
N PHE A 394 -12.39 -2.97 -9.70
CA PHE A 394 -11.24 -2.22 -9.23
C PHE A 394 -11.43 -1.65 -7.83
N GLY A 395 -12.58 -1.04 -7.54
CA GLY A 395 -12.92 -0.53 -6.21
C GLY A 395 -12.92 -1.61 -5.13
N ARG A 396 -13.27 -2.85 -5.49
CA ARG A 396 -13.17 -4.03 -4.61
C ARG A 396 -11.77 -4.67 -4.58
N GLY A 397 -10.77 -4.13 -5.29
CA GLY A 397 -9.42 -4.70 -5.36
C GLY A 397 -9.35 -6.02 -6.13
N ILE A 398 -10.24 -6.20 -7.11
CA ILE A 398 -10.35 -7.40 -7.94
C ILE A 398 -9.65 -7.17 -9.28
N SER A 399 -8.57 -7.91 -9.52
CA SER A 399 -7.88 -7.88 -10.82
C SER A 399 -8.71 -8.56 -11.92
N ILE A 400 -8.83 -7.88 -13.07
CA ILE A 400 -9.41 -8.40 -14.31
C ILE A 400 -8.30 -8.53 -15.35
N ARG A 401 -8.34 -9.61 -16.15
CA ARG A 401 -7.32 -9.87 -17.17
C ARG A 401 -7.23 -8.72 -18.19
N PRO A 402 -6.03 -8.29 -18.57
CA PRO A 402 -5.84 -7.28 -19.61
C PRO A 402 -6.31 -7.81 -20.97
N GLY A 403 -6.89 -6.92 -21.79
CA GLY A 403 -7.41 -7.27 -23.11
C GLY A 403 -8.77 -7.98 -23.10
N SER A 404 -9.48 -8.04 -21.97
CA SER A 404 -10.89 -8.44 -21.99
C SER A 404 -11.69 -7.37 -22.74
N SER A 405 -12.46 -7.74 -23.76
CA SER A 405 -13.42 -6.86 -24.45
C SER A 405 -14.62 -6.48 -23.56
N ILE A 406 -14.52 -6.64 -22.24
CA ILE A 406 -15.60 -6.42 -21.28
C ILE A 406 -15.96 -4.93 -21.16
N SER A 407 -15.00 -4.03 -21.41
CA SER A 407 -15.23 -2.58 -21.44
C SER A 407 -16.08 -2.16 -22.64
N GLU A 408 -16.11 -2.98 -23.70
CA GLU A 408 -16.89 -2.74 -24.91
C GLU A 408 -18.31 -3.30 -24.81
N GLU A 409 -18.62 -4.03 -23.73
CA GLU A 409 -19.96 -4.58 -23.52
C GLU A 409 -20.92 -3.44 -23.17
N PRO A 410 -21.98 -3.23 -23.98
CA PRO A 410 -22.88 -2.08 -23.80
C PRO A 410 -23.76 -2.22 -22.56
N ALA A 411 -24.04 -3.45 -22.13
CA ALA A 411 -24.91 -3.74 -20.99
C ALA A 411 -24.44 -5.00 -20.26
N ILE A 412 -24.33 -4.89 -18.94
CA ILE A 412 -24.05 -5.97 -18.00
C ILE A 412 -25.15 -5.93 -16.95
N THR A 413 -25.81 -7.06 -16.70
CA THR A 413 -26.78 -7.18 -15.63
C THR A 413 -26.04 -7.45 -14.32
N VAL A 414 -26.24 -6.62 -13.30
CA VAL A 414 -25.76 -6.85 -11.94
C VAL A 414 -26.92 -7.22 -11.03
N LEU A 415 -26.75 -8.29 -10.27
CA LEU A 415 -27.65 -8.72 -9.21
C LEU A 415 -27.01 -8.27 -7.90
N LYS A 416 -27.68 -7.40 -7.15
CA LYS A 416 -27.28 -6.99 -5.80
C LYS A 416 -28.32 -7.49 -4.81
N ARG A 417 -27.91 -8.30 -3.84
CA ARG A 417 -28.79 -8.74 -2.74
C ARG A 417 -28.01 -9.05 -1.49
N ASP A 418 -28.44 -8.55 -0.33
CA ASP A 418 -27.75 -8.77 0.96
C ASP A 418 -26.23 -8.44 0.90
N GLY A 419 -25.86 -7.39 0.15
CA GLY A 419 -24.46 -6.99 -0.07
C GLY A 419 -23.62 -7.94 -0.93
N VAL A 420 -24.27 -8.88 -1.64
CA VAL A 420 -23.65 -9.83 -2.57
C VAL A 420 -23.95 -9.45 -4.00
N TYR A 421 -22.95 -9.63 -4.87
CA TYR A 421 -22.97 -9.27 -6.26
C TYR A 421 -22.78 -10.48 -7.18
N MET A 422 -23.53 -10.50 -8.28
CA MET A 422 -23.35 -11.44 -9.38
C MET A 422 -23.57 -10.69 -10.70
N PHE A 423 -22.75 -10.98 -11.71
CA PHE A 423 -22.76 -10.22 -12.96
C PHE A 423 -23.04 -11.12 -14.17
N PHE A 424 -23.85 -10.64 -15.10
CA PHE A 424 -24.21 -11.32 -16.34
C PHE A 424 -24.01 -10.40 -17.54
N VAL A 425 -23.70 -11.00 -18.67
CA VAL A 425 -23.67 -10.35 -19.97
C VAL A 425 -24.52 -11.15 -20.94
N ASP A 426 -25.35 -10.46 -21.70
CA ASP A 426 -26.09 -11.10 -22.78
C ASP A 426 -25.17 -11.31 -23.98
N THR A 427 -25.24 -12.51 -24.54
CA THR A 427 -24.50 -12.84 -25.76
C THR A 427 -25.48 -13.33 -26.82
N PRO A 428 -25.08 -13.37 -28.11
CA PRO A 428 -25.92 -13.97 -29.16
C PRO A 428 -26.31 -15.44 -28.88
N LYS A 429 -25.61 -16.12 -27.95
CA LYS A 429 -25.87 -17.50 -27.52
C LYS A 429 -26.64 -17.58 -26.18
N GLY A 430 -27.28 -16.49 -25.78
CA GLY A 430 -27.98 -16.34 -24.50
C GLY A 430 -27.11 -15.76 -23.37
N PRO A 431 -27.69 -15.60 -22.16
CA PRO A 431 -27.03 -14.96 -21.03
C PRO A 431 -25.79 -15.75 -20.58
N ARG A 432 -24.79 -15.03 -20.08
CA ARG A 432 -23.56 -15.58 -19.51
C ARG A 432 -23.19 -14.84 -18.24
N TRP A 433 -23.07 -15.52 -17.11
CA TRP A 433 -22.45 -14.90 -15.94
C TRP A 433 -20.93 -14.72 -16.08
N LEU A 434 -20.39 -13.72 -15.39
CA LEU A 434 -19.00 -13.26 -15.42
C LEU A 434 -18.23 -13.73 -14.17
N MET A 435 -17.22 -14.58 -14.38
CA MET A 435 -16.28 -15.04 -13.35
C MET A 435 -14.96 -14.25 -13.46
N GLY A 436 -14.99 -12.94 -13.21
CA GLY A 436 -13.80 -12.09 -13.37
C GLY A 436 -13.34 -11.94 -14.82
N GLY A 437 -14.30 -11.73 -15.72
CA GLY A 437 -14.08 -11.56 -17.18
C GLY A 437 -14.21 -12.84 -18.01
N ARG A 438 -14.24 -14.03 -17.38
CA ARG A 438 -14.60 -15.28 -18.07
C ARG A 438 -16.11 -15.47 -18.10
N LYS A 439 -16.66 -15.79 -19.28
CA LYS A 439 -18.08 -16.06 -19.48
C LYS A 439 -18.39 -17.54 -19.26
N ARG A 440 -19.43 -17.88 -18.51
CA ARG A 440 -19.97 -19.26 -18.43
C ARG A 440 -21.46 -19.30 -18.75
N VAL A 441 -21.96 -20.46 -19.15
CA VAL A 441 -23.39 -20.67 -19.31
C VAL A 441 -24.02 -20.82 -17.92
N PRO A 442 -25.06 -20.04 -17.59
CA PRO A 442 -25.80 -20.24 -16.35
C PRO A 442 -26.64 -21.52 -16.43
N GLN A 443 -26.87 -22.17 -15.29
CA GLN A 443 -27.69 -23.37 -15.20
C GLN A 443 -29.18 -23.03 -15.03
N HIS A 444 -29.47 -21.86 -14.47
CA HIS A 444 -30.81 -21.34 -14.21
C HIS A 444 -31.01 -19.96 -14.86
N ASP A 445 -32.22 -19.44 -14.80
CA ASP A 445 -32.49 -18.06 -15.17
C ASP A 445 -31.96 -17.05 -14.14
N ILE A 446 -31.93 -15.78 -14.51
CA ILE A 446 -31.40 -14.69 -13.66
C ILE A 446 -32.22 -14.54 -12.37
N ALA A 447 -33.54 -14.74 -12.43
CA ALA A 447 -34.43 -14.57 -11.27
C ALA A 447 -34.12 -15.61 -10.18
N TYR A 448 -33.85 -16.87 -10.57
CA TYR A 448 -33.42 -17.92 -9.66
C TYR A 448 -32.18 -17.53 -8.85
N TYR A 449 -31.16 -16.99 -9.52
CA TYR A 449 -29.93 -16.57 -8.86
C TYR A 449 -30.17 -15.40 -7.92
N TYR A 450 -30.94 -14.39 -8.36
CA TYR A 450 -31.29 -13.25 -7.53
C TYR A 450 -32.06 -13.66 -6.27
N ASP A 451 -33.02 -14.56 -6.40
CA ASP A 451 -33.86 -15.03 -5.28
C ASP A 451 -33.09 -15.82 -4.23
N ARG A 452 -32.02 -16.50 -4.64
CA ARG A 452 -31.23 -17.35 -3.76
C ARG A 452 -29.88 -16.76 -3.36
N LEU A 453 -29.51 -15.58 -3.86
CA LEU A 453 -28.16 -15.03 -3.73
C LEU A 453 -27.69 -14.91 -2.27
N GLY A 454 -28.54 -14.32 -1.42
CA GLY A 454 -28.25 -14.17 0.01
C GLY A 454 -28.20 -15.50 0.76
N GLU A 455 -29.11 -16.43 0.44
CA GLU A 455 -29.10 -17.78 1.04
C GLU A 455 -27.86 -18.57 0.64
N TYR A 456 -27.47 -18.48 -0.64
CA TYR A 456 -26.27 -19.11 -1.17
C TYR A 456 -25.03 -18.64 -0.41
N ARG A 457 -24.85 -17.32 -0.25
CA ARG A 457 -23.74 -16.74 0.53
C ARG A 457 -23.68 -17.34 1.92
N ARG A 458 -24.79 -17.30 2.67
CA ARG A 458 -24.85 -17.80 4.05
C ARG A 458 -24.50 -19.29 4.15
N ARG A 459 -25.05 -20.13 3.26
CA ARG A 459 -24.80 -21.57 3.28
C ARG A 459 -23.35 -21.91 2.92
N VAL A 460 -22.78 -21.21 1.94
CA VAL A 460 -21.37 -21.38 1.57
C VAL A 460 -20.46 -20.85 2.69
N GLU A 461 -20.76 -19.69 3.26
CA GLU A 461 -19.98 -19.15 4.38
C GLU A 461 -19.94 -20.12 5.55
N TRP A 462 -21.08 -20.71 5.86
CA TRP A 462 -21.22 -21.72 6.89
C TRP A 462 -20.40 -22.98 6.56
N ALA A 463 -20.57 -23.55 5.37
CA ALA A 463 -19.96 -24.83 4.99
C ALA A 463 -18.43 -24.79 4.98
N PHE A 464 -17.85 -23.62 4.72
CA PHE A 464 -16.41 -23.43 4.63
C PHE A 464 -15.79 -22.74 5.85
N ALA A 465 -16.58 -22.26 6.82
CA ALA A 465 -16.05 -21.53 7.97
C ALA A 465 -14.96 -22.31 8.74
N PRO A 466 -15.14 -23.61 9.07
CA PRO A 466 -14.11 -24.37 9.77
C PRO A 466 -12.80 -24.43 8.99
N TYR A 467 -12.86 -24.67 7.68
CA TYR A 467 -11.69 -24.75 6.82
C TYR A 467 -10.99 -23.40 6.66
N ARG A 468 -11.74 -22.30 6.59
CA ARG A 468 -11.15 -20.95 6.55
C ARG A 468 -10.42 -20.60 7.84
N HIS A 469 -10.95 -20.99 9.00
CA HIS A 469 -10.25 -20.79 10.27
C HIS A 469 -8.91 -21.55 10.26
N ALA A 470 -8.91 -22.82 9.81
CA ALA A 470 -7.68 -23.58 9.67
C ALA A 470 -6.65 -22.93 8.72
N LEU A 471 -7.10 -22.40 7.57
CA LEU A 471 -6.21 -21.63 6.67
C LEU A 471 -5.66 -20.35 7.35
N ALA A 472 -6.49 -19.66 8.13
CA ALA A 472 -6.08 -18.46 8.85
C ALA A 472 -5.05 -18.78 9.95
N ASP A 473 -5.22 -19.90 10.65
CA ASP A 473 -4.27 -20.37 11.66
C ASP A 473 -2.92 -20.75 11.02
N VAL A 474 -2.94 -21.48 9.89
CA VAL A 474 -1.71 -21.77 9.11
C VAL A 474 -1.05 -20.47 8.63
N ALA A 475 -1.83 -19.52 8.13
CA ALA A 475 -1.32 -18.21 7.71
C ALA A 475 -0.76 -17.38 8.87
N HIS A 476 -1.27 -17.54 10.09
CA HIS A 476 -0.73 -16.92 11.28
C HIS A 476 0.63 -17.53 11.63
N GLU A 477 0.76 -18.86 11.64
CA GLU A 477 2.03 -19.55 11.90
C GLU A 477 3.11 -19.23 10.85
N VAL A 478 2.73 -19.10 9.57
CA VAL A 478 3.65 -18.63 8.52
C VAL A 478 4.15 -17.21 8.81
N ARG A 479 3.31 -16.32 9.34
CA ARG A 479 3.72 -14.96 9.72
C ARG A 479 4.65 -14.92 10.93
N ILE A 480 4.47 -15.83 11.90
CA ILE A 480 5.36 -15.96 13.07
C ILE A 480 6.81 -16.22 12.64
N ILE A 481 7.02 -17.01 11.58
CA ILE A 481 8.36 -17.33 11.06
C ILE A 481 8.90 -16.29 10.06
N GLY A 482 8.20 -15.17 9.86
CA GLY A 482 8.60 -14.09 8.95
C GLY A 482 8.11 -14.22 7.50
N GLY A 483 7.26 -15.20 7.20
CA GLY A 483 6.68 -15.39 5.86
C GLY A 483 5.45 -14.51 5.60
N ALA A 484 5.03 -14.43 4.34
CA ALA A 484 3.94 -13.55 3.88
C ALA A 484 2.56 -13.93 4.45
N GLY A 485 2.28 -15.22 4.64
CA GLY A 485 0.98 -15.72 5.12
C GLY A 485 -0.18 -15.44 4.17
N THR A 486 0.09 -15.17 2.89
CA THR A 486 -0.97 -14.82 1.92
C THR A 486 -1.75 -16.07 1.52
N ILE A 487 -3.08 -16.03 1.67
CA ILE A 487 -3.95 -17.17 1.36
C ILE A 487 -4.45 -17.08 -0.09
N HIS A 488 -4.14 -18.09 -0.91
CA HIS A 488 -4.65 -18.26 -2.27
C HIS A 488 -5.30 -19.62 -2.47
N GLY A 489 -6.64 -19.67 -2.34
CA GLY A 489 -7.39 -20.91 -2.44
C GLY A 489 -7.08 -21.84 -1.27
N CYS A 490 -6.39 -22.94 -1.52
CA CYS A 490 -5.93 -23.90 -0.49
C CYS A 490 -4.46 -23.69 -0.08
N VAL A 491 -3.79 -22.67 -0.62
CA VAL A 491 -2.36 -22.44 -0.42
C VAL A 491 -2.15 -21.22 0.46
N VAL A 492 -1.15 -21.28 1.35
CA VAL A 492 -0.62 -20.18 2.13
C VAL A 492 0.82 -19.94 1.71
N ASP A 493 1.12 -18.74 1.22
CA ASP A 493 2.45 -18.39 0.72
C ASP A 493 3.38 -18.00 1.87
N VAL A 494 4.58 -18.59 1.91
CA VAL A 494 5.69 -18.14 2.77
C VAL A 494 6.44 -17.04 2.05
N ASP A 495 6.83 -17.30 0.79
CA ASP A 495 7.37 -16.33 -0.14
C ASP A 495 6.93 -16.67 -1.58
N PHE A 496 7.66 -16.18 -2.59
CA PHE A 496 7.33 -16.46 -3.99
C PHE A 496 7.52 -17.93 -4.41
N TYR A 497 8.45 -18.65 -3.79
CA TYR A 497 8.83 -20.03 -4.14
C TYR A 497 8.32 -21.05 -3.14
N HIS A 498 8.20 -20.68 -1.86
CA HIS A 498 7.87 -21.54 -0.74
C HIS A 498 6.41 -21.38 -0.34
N HIS A 499 5.70 -22.49 -0.30
CA HIS A 499 4.26 -22.52 -0.10
C HIS A 499 3.85 -23.64 0.86
N VAL A 500 2.71 -23.43 1.53
CA VAL A 500 2.07 -24.42 2.38
C VAL A 500 0.69 -24.73 1.82
N TYR A 501 0.46 -25.96 1.39
CA TYR A 501 -0.87 -26.42 0.96
C TYR A 501 -1.62 -27.02 2.14
N LEU A 502 -2.85 -26.57 2.37
CA LEU A 502 -3.78 -27.25 3.26
C LEU A 502 -4.79 -28.05 2.42
N ASN A 503 -4.91 -29.35 2.68
CA ASN A 503 -5.84 -30.20 1.97
C ASN A 503 -7.25 -30.09 2.58
N PRO A 504 -8.28 -29.73 1.79
CA PRO A 504 -9.64 -29.55 2.31
C PRO A 504 -10.37 -30.85 2.70
N PHE A 505 -9.87 -32.03 2.32
CA PHE A 505 -10.55 -33.30 2.60
C PHE A 505 -10.03 -34.01 3.84
N ASP A 506 -8.71 -34.13 3.97
CA ASP A 506 -8.07 -34.84 5.08
C ASP A 506 -7.46 -33.88 6.11
N GLY A 507 -7.32 -32.60 5.78
CA GLY A 507 -6.73 -31.58 6.64
C GLY A 507 -5.20 -31.61 6.65
N THR A 508 -4.56 -32.38 5.76
CA THR A 508 -3.09 -32.48 5.71
C THR A 508 -2.45 -31.17 5.30
N VAL A 509 -1.35 -30.82 5.96
CA VAL A 509 -0.50 -29.67 5.65
C VAL A 509 0.71 -30.18 4.88
N ALA A 510 0.86 -29.73 3.64
CA ALA A 510 1.93 -30.16 2.73
C ALA A 510 2.79 -28.95 2.33
N PRO A 511 4.02 -28.83 2.86
CA PRO A 511 4.98 -27.81 2.43
C PRO A 511 5.55 -28.17 1.06
N TYR A 512 5.66 -27.20 0.16
CA TYR A 512 6.26 -27.41 -1.15
C TYR A 512 6.92 -26.15 -1.71
N VAL A 513 7.94 -26.38 -2.53
CA VAL A 513 8.55 -25.34 -3.37
C VAL A 513 8.00 -25.45 -4.79
N ALA A 514 7.67 -24.32 -5.42
CA ALA A 514 7.23 -24.26 -6.80
C ALA A 514 7.98 -23.21 -7.61
N PHE A 515 8.54 -23.64 -8.75
CA PHE A 515 9.17 -22.73 -9.72
C PHE A 515 8.22 -22.40 -10.87
N SER A 516 7.17 -23.22 -11.06
CA SER A 516 6.10 -23.01 -12.03
C SER A 516 4.81 -23.70 -11.57
N MET A 517 3.71 -23.54 -12.33
CA MET A 517 2.46 -24.29 -12.05
C MET A 517 2.63 -25.81 -12.20
N ILE A 518 3.69 -26.27 -12.85
CA ILE A 518 3.96 -27.69 -13.16
C ILE A 518 5.08 -28.22 -12.27
N ASP A 519 6.14 -27.44 -12.07
CA ASP A 519 7.38 -27.89 -11.43
C ASP A 519 7.33 -27.61 -9.92
N LYS A 520 7.14 -28.68 -9.14
CA LYS A 520 6.99 -28.62 -7.69
C LYS A 520 7.78 -29.72 -6.98
N VAL A 521 8.32 -29.38 -5.81
CA VAL A 521 8.98 -30.31 -4.90
C VAL A 521 8.26 -30.23 -3.56
N VAL A 522 7.64 -31.33 -3.15
CA VAL A 522 6.95 -31.45 -1.86
C VAL A 522 7.94 -31.96 -0.81
N TYR A 523 7.89 -31.37 0.38
CA TYR A 523 8.74 -31.71 1.51
C TYR A 523 7.92 -32.38 2.61
N ASP A 524 8.58 -33.19 3.44
CA ASP A 524 7.94 -33.91 4.53
C ASP A 524 7.49 -32.98 5.67
N ASN A 525 8.21 -31.86 5.87
CA ASN A 525 7.92 -30.87 6.91
C ASN A 525 8.48 -29.49 6.56
N ILE A 526 8.01 -28.47 7.29
CA ILE A 526 8.36 -27.07 7.07
C ILE A 526 9.87 -26.81 7.29
N PRO A 527 10.53 -27.31 8.36
CA PRO A 527 11.97 -27.16 8.52
C PRO A 527 12.79 -27.66 7.32
N ALA A 528 12.46 -28.84 6.79
CA ALA A 528 13.14 -29.40 5.62
C ALA A 528 12.92 -28.56 4.34
N MET A 529 11.77 -27.90 4.20
CA MET A 529 11.51 -26.98 3.10
C MET A 529 12.31 -25.68 3.22
N LEU A 530 12.55 -25.21 4.45
CA LEU A 530 13.16 -23.91 4.73
C LEU A 530 14.68 -23.98 5.01
N GLU A 531 15.29 -25.15 4.94
CA GLU A 531 16.74 -25.34 5.12
C GLU A 531 17.54 -24.46 4.15
N GLY A 532 18.46 -23.65 4.68
CA GLY A 532 19.27 -22.70 3.92
C GLY A 532 18.54 -21.43 3.47
N THR A 533 17.31 -21.20 3.92
CA THR A 533 16.54 -19.98 3.63
C THR A 533 16.64 -18.96 4.79
N PRO A 534 16.33 -17.67 4.55
CA PRO A 534 16.28 -16.66 5.62
C PRO A 534 15.29 -16.98 6.75
N TYR A 535 14.35 -17.91 6.54
CA TYR A 535 13.31 -18.27 7.50
C TYR A 535 13.72 -19.41 8.45
N GLU A 536 14.85 -20.08 8.20
CA GLU A 536 15.28 -21.29 8.93
C GLU A 536 15.43 -21.04 10.44
N GLU A 537 16.13 -19.96 10.81
CA GLU A 537 16.41 -19.64 12.22
C GLU A 537 15.14 -19.23 12.97
N CYS A 538 14.26 -18.46 12.33
CA CYS A 538 12.96 -18.08 12.90
C CYS A 538 12.04 -19.29 13.06
N CYS A 539 12.02 -20.19 12.06
CA CYS A 539 11.25 -21.43 12.12
C CYS A 539 11.72 -22.32 13.27
N THR A 540 13.03 -22.54 13.39
CA THR A 540 13.60 -23.39 14.46
C THR A 540 13.25 -22.85 15.84
N ARG A 541 13.45 -21.56 16.10
CA ARG A 541 13.09 -20.92 17.38
C ARG A 541 11.59 -21.01 17.66
N ALA A 542 10.75 -20.78 16.66
CA ALA A 542 9.30 -20.83 16.86
C ALA A 542 8.78 -22.25 17.14
N ILE A 543 9.45 -23.29 16.61
CA ILE A 543 9.16 -24.69 16.97
C ILE A 543 9.58 -24.97 18.42
N GLU A 544 10.78 -24.57 18.82
CA GLU A 544 11.29 -24.74 20.19
C GLU A 544 10.40 -24.04 21.23
N ASP A 545 9.89 -22.85 20.89
CA ASP A 545 8.94 -22.08 21.70
C ASP A 545 7.51 -22.64 21.70
N GLY A 546 7.22 -23.69 20.92
CA GLY A 546 5.88 -24.27 20.79
C GLY A 546 4.85 -23.37 20.08
N LYS A 547 5.31 -22.41 19.28
CA LYS A 547 4.47 -21.40 18.60
C LYS A 547 3.92 -21.87 17.24
N LEU A 548 4.38 -23.02 16.72
CA LEU A 548 3.97 -23.56 15.42
C LEU A 548 3.23 -24.92 15.50
N PRO A 549 2.12 -25.03 16.24
CA PRO A 549 1.44 -26.32 16.45
C PRO A 549 0.90 -26.97 15.17
N LEU A 550 0.60 -26.22 14.10
CA LEU A 550 0.10 -26.76 12.83
C LEU A 550 1.25 -27.07 11.84
N LEU A 551 2.28 -26.23 11.80
CA LEU A 551 3.41 -26.38 10.88
C LEU A 551 4.48 -27.38 11.36
N ALA A 552 4.59 -27.61 12.67
CA ALA A 552 5.60 -28.52 13.26
C ALA A 552 5.20 -30.01 13.25
N GLY A 553 4.00 -30.35 12.76
CA GLY A 553 3.62 -31.75 12.53
C GLY A 553 3.20 -32.57 13.75
N SER A 554 2.91 -31.96 14.91
CA SER A 554 2.30 -32.69 16.05
C SER A 554 0.83 -33.03 15.73
N THR A 555 0.65 -34.09 14.94
CA THR A 555 -0.62 -34.56 14.38
C THR A 555 -1.40 -35.49 15.29
N GLU A 556 -0.94 -35.74 16.53
CA GLU A 556 -1.55 -36.78 17.36
C GLU A 556 -2.90 -36.42 18.00
N ASP A 557 -3.44 -35.19 17.89
CA ASP A 557 -4.83 -34.97 18.38
C ASP A 557 -5.59 -33.75 17.85
N ARG A 558 -5.36 -33.32 16.59
CA ARG A 558 -6.19 -32.27 15.98
C ARG A 558 -6.62 -32.65 14.59
N ALA A 559 -7.88 -33.07 14.46
CA ALA A 559 -8.55 -33.07 13.16
C ALA A 559 -8.52 -31.62 12.63
N ILE A 560 -7.72 -31.34 11.61
CA ILE A 560 -7.83 -30.07 10.91
C ILE A 560 -9.18 -30.06 10.19
N ALA A 561 -9.83 -28.90 10.11
CA ALA A 561 -11.20 -28.77 9.62
C ALA A 561 -11.34 -29.28 8.18
N ARG A 562 -12.40 -30.06 7.93
CA ARG A 562 -12.70 -30.68 6.63
C ARG A 562 -13.87 -29.99 5.97
N VAL A 563 -13.85 -29.89 4.64
CA VAL A 563 -14.97 -29.41 3.83
C VAL A 563 -15.84 -30.61 3.40
N PRO A 564 -17.18 -30.49 3.38
CA PRO A 564 -18.04 -31.55 2.86
C PRO A 564 -17.72 -31.90 1.39
N GLU A 565 -17.50 -33.19 1.12
CA GLU A 565 -17.14 -33.71 -0.22
C GLU A 565 -18.21 -33.40 -1.28
N VAL A 566 -19.47 -33.28 -0.86
CA VAL A 566 -20.63 -32.94 -1.71
C VAL A 566 -20.48 -31.57 -2.41
N VAL A 567 -19.59 -30.70 -1.92
CA VAL A 567 -19.40 -29.34 -2.47
C VAL A 567 -18.22 -29.25 -3.46
N LEU A 568 -17.37 -30.27 -3.54
CA LEU A 568 -16.04 -30.19 -4.14
C LEU A 568 -15.75 -31.37 -5.12
N ASP A 569 -15.22 -31.07 -6.32
CA ASP A 569 -14.83 -32.07 -7.34
C ASP A 569 -13.37 -32.56 -7.13
N THR A 570 -13.08 -33.81 -7.49
CA THR A 570 -12.00 -34.69 -6.97
C THR A 570 -10.54 -34.39 -7.39
N LYS A 571 -10.21 -33.21 -7.97
CA LYS A 571 -8.82 -32.88 -8.40
C LYS A 571 -8.23 -31.65 -7.71
N MET A 572 -7.06 -31.79 -7.09
CA MET A 572 -6.34 -30.78 -6.30
C MET A 572 -6.28 -29.35 -6.91
N TYR A 573 -5.93 -29.22 -8.19
CA TYR A 573 -5.84 -27.89 -8.85
C TYR A 573 -7.21 -27.30 -9.21
N GLU A 574 -8.20 -28.15 -9.49
CA GLU A 574 -9.58 -27.68 -9.69
C GLU A 574 -10.16 -27.19 -8.37
N LEU A 575 -9.80 -27.84 -7.26
CA LEU A 575 -10.21 -27.48 -5.91
C LEU A 575 -9.64 -26.15 -5.43
N SER A 576 -8.32 -25.95 -5.52
CA SER A 576 -7.73 -24.66 -5.12
C SER A 576 -8.30 -23.50 -5.95
N ARG A 577 -8.61 -23.74 -7.23
CA ARG A 577 -9.28 -22.76 -8.09
C ARG A 577 -10.73 -22.49 -7.68
N ILE A 578 -11.48 -23.52 -7.27
CA ILE A 578 -12.83 -23.34 -6.71
C ILE A 578 -12.75 -22.55 -5.40
N MET A 579 -11.83 -22.90 -4.50
CA MET A 579 -11.58 -22.16 -3.26
C MET A 579 -11.21 -20.71 -3.52
N ARG A 580 -10.35 -20.45 -4.51
CA ARG A 580 -10.03 -19.07 -4.93
C ARG A 580 -11.26 -18.33 -5.43
N SER A 581 -12.16 -18.99 -6.16
CA SER A 581 -13.45 -18.38 -6.55
C SER A 581 -14.36 -18.10 -5.36
N LEU A 582 -14.37 -18.96 -4.35
CA LEU A 582 -15.13 -18.77 -3.10
C LEU A 582 -14.56 -17.65 -2.23
N GLN A 583 -13.23 -17.45 -2.22
CA GLN A 583 -12.60 -16.29 -1.55
C GLN A 583 -13.17 -14.96 -2.04
N TYR A 584 -13.49 -14.80 -3.33
CA TYR A 584 -14.15 -13.58 -3.83
C TYR A 584 -15.55 -13.38 -3.24
N LEU A 585 -16.28 -14.44 -2.95
CA LEU A 585 -17.58 -14.35 -2.29
C LEU A 585 -17.41 -13.87 -0.85
N PHE A 586 -16.44 -14.44 -0.12
CA PHE A 586 -16.21 -14.13 1.28
C PHE A 586 -15.61 -12.74 1.49
N GLU A 587 -14.56 -12.42 0.77
CA GLU A 587 -13.78 -11.19 0.99
C GLU A 587 -14.34 -10.01 0.20
N LYS A 588 -14.94 -10.27 -0.97
CA LYS A 588 -15.34 -9.20 -1.90
C LYS A 588 -16.84 -9.15 -2.14
N GLY A 589 -17.62 -10.09 -1.60
CA GLY A 589 -19.05 -10.18 -1.84
C GLY A 589 -19.42 -10.52 -3.28
N VAL A 590 -18.52 -11.15 -4.06
CA VAL A 590 -18.75 -11.42 -5.49
C VAL A 590 -18.84 -12.92 -5.77
N VAL A 591 -19.97 -13.37 -6.29
CA VAL A 591 -20.17 -14.76 -6.72
C VAL A 591 -19.43 -15.02 -8.04
N ARG A 592 -18.47 -15.95 -8.01
CA ARG A 592 -17.74 -16.45 -9.20
C ARG A 592 -17.87 -17.95 -9.42
N VAL A 593 -18.57 -18.64 -8.52
CA VAL A 593 -18.89 -20.06 -8.61
C VAL A 593 -20.21 -20.29 -7.88
N TRP A 594 -20.99 -21.24 -8.39
CA TRP A 594 -22.33 -21.57 -7.94
C TRP A 594 -22.47 -23.09 -7.97
N ASN A 595 -22.91 -23.65 -6.85
CA ASN A 595 -23.25 -25.06 -6.75
C ASN A 595 -24.54 -25.21 -5.93
N ASP A 596 -25.59 -25.74 -6.56
CA ASP A 596 -26.88 -25.97 -5.91
C ASP A 596 -26.81 -27.01 -4.79
N ASP A 597 -25.78 -27.86 -4.78
CA ASP A 597 -25.61 -28.89 -3.77
C ASP A 597 -25.46 -28.30 -2.36
N VAL A 598 -25.04 -27.04 -2.23
CA VAL A 598 -25.02 -26.35 -0.94
C VAL A 598 -26.43 -26.23 -0.32
N PHE A 599 -27.48 -26.22 -1.15
CA PHE A 599 -28.86 -26.19 -0.69
C PHE A 599 -29.35 -27.56 -0.17
N LYS A 600 -28.64 -28.64 -0.50
CA LYS A 600 -28.97 -30.01 -0.07
C LYS A 600 -28.44 -30.34 1.32
N LEU A 601 -27.49 -29.54 1.84
CA LEU A 601 -27.00 -29.67 3.21
C LEU A 601 -28.16 -29.38 4.19
N GLY A 602 -28.57 -30.39 4.95
CA GLY A 602 -29.70 -30.33 5.88
C GLY A 602 -29.35 -29.66 7.20
N HIS A 603 -30.27 -28.88 7.79
CA HIS A 603 -30.07 -28.07 9.02
C HIS A 603 -29.61 -28.90 10.24
N ASP A 604 -29.81 -30.22 10.20
CA ASP A 604 -29.45 -31.17 11.26
C ASP A 604 -28.06 -31.83 11.07
N GLU A 605 -27.61 -32.06 9.83
CA GLU A 605 -26.19 -32.41 9.55
C GLU A 605 -25.28 -31.20 9.79
N LEU A 606 -25.82 -30.00 9.56
CA LEU A 606 -25.26 -28.69 9.86
C LEU A 606 -24.99 -28.48 11.37
N SER A 607 -25.80 -29.05 12.28
CA SER A 607 -25.59 -28.91 13.74
C SER A 607 -24.70 -30.01 14.34
N ALA A 608 -24.68 -31.20 13.75
CA ALA A 608 -23.81 -32.32 14.18
C ALA A 608 -22.32 -32.08 13.92
N LEU A 609 -21.96 -31.35 12.85
CA LEU A 609 -20.56 -30.97 12.56
C LEU A 609 -19.96 -29.97 13.57
N ASN A 610 -20.81 -29.17 14.24
CA ASN A 610 -20.40 -28.18 15.25
C ASN A 610 -20.21 -28.78 16.65
N GLN A 611 -20.91 -29.88 17.01
CA GLN A 611 -20.74 -30.50 18.33
C GLN A 611 -19.44 -31.33 18.44
N ALA A 612 -18.74 -31.57 17.32
CA ALA A 612 -17.53 -32.38 17.31
C ALA A 612 -16.24 -31.62 17.69
N LYS A 613 -16.26 -30.28 17.90
CA LYS A 613 -15.09 -29.54 18.43
C LYS A 613 -15.50 -28.39 19.33
N GLY A 614 -14.81 -28.32 20.47
CA GLY A 614 -15.13 -27.51 21.63
C GLY A 614 -15.42 -26.04 21.34
N THR A 615 -16.40 -25.54 22.08
CA THR A 615 -16.75 -24.14 22.27
C THR A 615 -15.49 -23.31 22.57
N PRO A 616 -15.27 -22.14 21.93
CA PRO A 616 -14.33 -21.17 22.46
C PRO A 616 -14.88 -20.71 23.81
N ALA A 617 -14.09 -20.87 24.86
CA ALA A 617 -14.40 -20.24 26.14
C ALA A 617 -14.56 -18.73 25.90
N SER A 618 -15.72 -18.21 26.28
CA SER A 618 -15.92 -16.78 26.50
C SER A 618 -14.83 -16.27 27.44
N LEU A 619 -13.99 -15.37 26.94
CA LEU A 619 -13.13 -14.54 27.79
C LEU A 619 -13.99 -13.34 28.24
N GLU A 620 -14.39 -13.39 29.51
CA GLU A 620 -14.62 -12.19 30.32
C GLU A 620 -13.30 -11.43 30.55
#